data_AF-A0A8T4MUC1-F1
#
_entry.id   AF-A0A8T4MUC1-F1
#
_cell.length_a   1.000
_cell.length_b   1.000
_cell.length_c   1.000
_cell.angle_alpha   90.00
_cell.angle_beta   90.00
_cell.angle_gamma   90.00
#
_symmetry.space_group_name_H-M   'P 1'
#
loop_
_entity.id
_entity.type
_entity.pdbx_description
1 polymer ?
#
loop_
_entity_poly.entity_id
_entity_poly.type
_entity_poly.pdbx_seq_one_letter_code
_entity_poly.pdbx_strand_id
1 'polypeptide(L)'
;MLEAGVFERVFHNFDLFIVANENPEHVINNKWHDLKAIRFKKKIKAIITCANLLKKHYNQDISIESLYRKYGIPRDLHNESDITNFWKQFDIILKEFQRIDMPYYKNITTLLHLLLHLGFPCVKPDLIVMKVSAMMGIINRRANHNTYNIEERKIAVKTIQEYCLSRNIKPAVMDLYLLIYGGQKDALKYVNHNFIPLSDLE
;
A
#
# COMPACT_ATOMS: atom_id res chain seq x y z
N MET A 1 23.37 5.57 -9.29
CA MET A 1 22.51 4.37 -9.41
C MET A 1 22.59 3.65 -8.07
N LEU A 2 21.47 3.24 -7.47
CA LEU A 2 21.54 2.36 -6.29
C LEU A 2 22.22 1.07 -6.72
N GLU A 3 23.19 0.60 -5.95
CA GLU A 3 23.67 -0.76 -6.13
C GLU A 3 22.50 -1.71 -5.87
N ALA A 4 22.23 -2.58 -6.83
CA ALA A 4 21.26 -3.65 -6.63
C ALA A 4 21.63 -4.47 -5.40
N GLY A 5 20.63 -4.84 -4.60
CA GLY A 5 20.85 -5.66 -3.41
C GLY A 5 21.32 -4.89 -2.16
N VAL A 6 21.46 -3.55 -2.19
CA VAL A 6 22.02 -2.83 -1.02
C VAL A 6 21.11 -2.93 0.20
N PHE A 7 19.79 -2.88 0.01
CA PHE A 7 18.83 -3.01 1.10
C PHE A 7 18.83 -4.43 1.66
N GLU A 8 18.86 -5.42 0.77
CA GLU A 8 18.96 -6.82 1.09
C GLU A 8 20.22 -7.10 1.90
N ARG A 9 21.38 -6.57 1.50
CA ARG A 9 22.61 -6.73 2.30
C ARG A 9 22.53 -6.05 3.66
N VAL A 10 22.06 -4.80 3.73
CA VAL A 10 21.99 -4.03 4.98
C VAL A 10 20.97 -4.61 5.96
N PHE A 11 19.86 -5.14 5.45
CA PHE A 11 18.78 -5.71 6.25
C PHE A 11 18.76 -7.24 6.19
N HIS A 12 19.89 -7.90 5.89
CA HIS A 12 20.04 -9.36 5.96
C HIS A 12 18.96 -10.14 5.20
N ASN A 13 18.70 -9.77 3.94
CA ASN A 13 17.62 -10.24 3.08
C ASN A 13 16.22 -10.09 3.72
N PHE A 14 16.07 -9.09 4.57
CA PHE A 14 14.88 -8.84 5.40
C PHE A 14 14.53 -10.02 6.32
N ASP A 15 15.52 -10.77 6.81
CA ASP A 15 15.32 -11.78 7.84
C ASP A 15 14.71 -11.13 9.09
N LEU A 16 13.51 -11.58 9.44
CA LEU A 16 12.72 -11.00 10.51
C LEU A 16 13.46 -11.01 11.86
N PHE A 17 14.15 -12.11 12.18
CA PHE A 17 14.78 -12.30 13.48
C PHE A 17 16.06 -11.49 13.62
N ILE A 18 16.85 -11.42 12.55
CA ILE A 18 18.08 -10.63 12.51
C ILE A 18 17.71 -9.14 12.55
N VAL A 19 16.83 -8.67 11.66
CA VAL A 19 16.45 -7.25 11.59
C VAL A 19 15.76 -6.77 12.86
N ALA A 20 14.95 -7.60 13.52
CA ALA A 20 14.28 -7.23 14.77
C ALA A 20 15.24 -6.97 15.95
N ASN A 21 16.48 -7.48 15.86
CA ASN A 21 17.53 -7.32 16.87
C ASN A 21 18.55 -6.23 16.52
N GLU A 22 18.44 -5.61 15.33
CA GLU A 22 19.34 -4.55 14.90
C GLU A 22 19.18 -3.27 15.73
N ASN A 23 20.27 -2.51 15.90
CA ASN A 23 20.22 -1.18 16.49
C ASN A 23 20.07 -0.12 15.37
N PRO A 24 18.95 0.63 15.32
CA PRO A 24 18.72 1.61 14.26
C PRO A 24 19.80 2.69 14.14
N GLU A 25 20.35 3.16 15.26
CA GLU A 25 21.41 4.18 15.24
C GLU A 25 22.72 3.61 14.71
N HIS A 26 23.01 2.34 14.99
CA HIS A 26 24.16 1.65 14.43
C HIS A 26 24.05 1.54 12.90
N VAL A 27 22.89 1.11 12.38
CA VAL A 27 22.63 1.04 10.94
C VAL A 27 22.73 2.41 10.29
N ILE A 28 22.14 3.44 10.91
CA ILE A 28 22.22 4.82 10.41
C ILE A 28 23.67 5.32 10.38
N ASN A 29 24.44 5.13 11.44
CA ASN A 29 25.79 5.68 11.51
C ASN A 29 26.76 4.98 10.55
N ASN A 30 26.59 3.67 10.35
CA ASN A 30 27.54 2.86 9.57
C ASN A 30 27.14 2.62 8.11
N LYS A 31 25.83 2.68 7.79
CA LYS A 31 25.30 2.28 6.48
C LYS A 31 24.47 3.36 5.78
N TRP A 32 24.24 4.53 6.41
CA TRP A 32 23.42 5.58 5.79
C TRP A 32 23.96 6.07 4.45
N HIS A 33 25.28 6.09 4.28
CA HIS A 33 25.89 6.47 3.02
C HIS A 33 25.43 5.59 1.85
N ASP A 34 25.17 4.30 2.11
CA ASP A 34 24.77 3.30 1.12
C ASP A 34 23.25 3.29 0.89
N LEU A 35 22.48 3.80 1.86
CA LEU A 35 21.01 3.80 1.87
C LEU A 35 20.39 5.11 1.38
N LYS A 36 21.16 5.99 0.71
CA LYS A 36 20.74 7.36 0.33
C LYS A 36 19.45 7.47 -0.50
N ALA A 37 18.96 6.38 -1.10
CA ALA A 37 17.65 6.35 -1.74
C ALA A 37 16.47 6.47 -0.75
N ILE A 38 16.68 6.09 0.52
CA ILE A 38 15.78 6.44 1.59
C ILE A 38 16.01 7.91 1.94
N ARG A 39 15.01 8.76 1.67
CA ARG A 39 15.10 10.21 1.98
C ARG A 39 15.21 10.52 3.48
N PHE A 40 14.65 9.68 4.35
CA PHE A 40 14.52 9.99 5.77
C PHE A 40 15.03 8.86 6.67
N LYS A 41 16.02 9.16 7.52
CA LYS A 41 16.61 8.23 8.50
C LYS A 41 15.56 7.53 9.40
N LYS A 42 14.45 8.20 9.73
CA LYS A 42 13.34 7.61 10.49
C LYS A 42 12.73 6.37 9.83
N LYS A 43 12.89 6.19 8.51
CA LYS A 43 12.44 4.97 7.82
C LYS A 43 13.31 3.75 8.18
N ILE A 44 14.60 3.94 8.46
CA ILE A 44 15.47 2.87 8.97
C ILE A 44 14.97 2.37 10.32
N LYS A 45 14.71 3.32 11.24
CA LYS A 45 14.08 3.04 12.54
C LYS A 45 12.79 2.25 12.37
N ALA A 46 11.91 2.71 11.48
CA ALA A 46 10.64 2.06 11.23
C ALA A 46 10.76 0.63 10.67
N ILE A 47 11.72 0.35 9.78
CA ILE A 47 11.95 -1.03 9.28
C ILE A 47 12.26 -1.97 10.45
N ILE A 48 13.19 -1.57 11.31
CA ILE A 48 13.60 -2.36 12.49
C ILE A 48 12.44 -2.47 13.49
N THR A 49 11.71 -1.38 13.76
CA THR A 49 10.52 -1.42 14.62
C THR A 49 9.43 -2.33 14.07
N CYS A 50 9.18 -2.33 12.75
CA CYS A 50 8.25 -3.25 12.12
C CYS A 50 8.67 -4.72 12.37
N ALA A 51 9.95 -5.04 12.12
CA ALA A 51 10.47 -6.39 12.37
C ALA A 51 10.33 -6.79 13.85
N ASN A 52 10.65 -5.89 14.78
CA ASN A 52 10.49 -6.13 16.21
C ASN A 52 9.04 -6.41 16.61
N LEU A 53 8.10 -5.59 16.15
CA LEU A 53 6.67 -5.78 16.43
C LEU A 53 6.11 -7.06 15.83
N LEU A 54 6.51 -7.38 14.59
CA LEU A 54 6.13 -8.63 13.94
C LEU A 54 6.66 -9.83 14.73
N LYS A 55 7.94 -9.85 15.09
CA LYS A 55 8.55 -10.90 15.93
C LYS A 55 7.89 -11.02 17.32
N LYS A 56 7.48 -9.90 17.92
CA LYS A 56 6.87 -9.88 19.26
C LYS A 56 5.44 -10.40 19.26
N HIS A 57 4.64 -10.00 18.28
CA HIS A 57 3.20 -10.26 18.26
C HIS A 57 2.81 -11.49 17.47
N TYR A 58 3.74 -12.03 16.71
CA TYR A 58 3.52 -13.16 15.85
C TYR A 58 4.78 -14.05 15.91
N ASN A 59 4.62 -15.37 15.94
CA ASN A 59 5.75 -16.33 16.04
C ASN A 59 6.39 -16.62 14.66
N GLN A 60 7.36 -17.55 14.61
CA GLN A 60 8.23 -17.91 13.47
C GLN A 60 7.54 -18.14 12.11
N ASP A 61 6.22 -18.31 12.04
CA ASP A 61 5.46 -18.53 10.81
C ASP A 61 4.84 -17.26 10.18
N ILE A 62 5.34 -16.05 10.46
CA ILE A 62 4.88 -14.86 9.72
C ILE A 62 5.59 -14.75 8.39
N SER A 63 4.98 -15.37 7.41
CA SER A 63 4.97 -14.78 6.10
C SER A 63 3.89 -13.70 6.03
N ILE A 64 4.02 -12.76 5.10
CA ILE A 64 2.86 -11.98 4.65
C ILE A 64 1.71 -12.94 4.26
N GLU A 65 2.07 -14.17 3.87
CA GLU A 65 1.14 -15.27 3.65
C GLU A 65 0.21 -15.57 4.82
N SER A 66 0.77 -15.76 6.00
CA SER A 66 0.00 -16.13 7.18
C SER A 66 -0.79 -14.97 7.75
N LEU A 67 -0.32 -13.73 7.58
CA LEU A 67 -1.08 -12.52 7.93
C LEU A 67 -2.42 -12.50 7.19
N TYR A 68 -2.50 -12.82 5.89
CA TYR A 68 -3.80 -12.85 5.21
C TYR A 68 -4.64 -14.08 5.54
N ARG A 69 -4.03 -15.28 5.70
CA ARG A 69 -4.80 -16.50 6.01
C ARG A 69 -5.53 -16.33 7.34
N LYS A 70 -4.89 -15.64 8.29
CA LYS A 70 -5.45 -15.33 9.60
C LYS A 70 -6.72 -14.47 9.53
N TYR A 71 -6.76 -13.47 8.65
CA TYR A 71 -7.88 -12.53 8.58
C TYR A 71 -8.91 -12.86 7.49
N GLY A 72 -8.61 -13.77 6.54
CA GLY A 72 -9.59 -14.19 5.53
C GLY A 72 -10.05 -13.05 4.61
N ILE A 73 -9.16 -12.11 4.31
CA ILE A 73 -9.44 -11.01 3.38
C ILE A 73 -9.55 -11.55 1.94
N PRO A 74 -10.61 -11.24 1.17
CA PRO A 74 -10.79 -11.74 -0.20
C PRO A 74 -9.67 -11.29 -1.13
N ARG A 75 -9.18 -12.20 -1.97
CA ARG A 75 -8.14 -11.92 -2.98
C ARG A 75 -8.68 -11.45 -4.33
N ASP A 76 -9.90 -11.84 -4.63
CA ASP A 76 -10.62 -11.44 -5.82
C ASP A 76 -12.02 -10.99 -5.40
N LEU A 77 -12.67 -10.23 -6.27
CA LEU A 77 -14.04 -9.77 -6.08
C LEU A 77 -14.90 -10.45 -7.13
N HIS A 78 -15.83 -11.30 -6.69
CA HIS A 78 -16.79 -11.98 -7.55
C HIS A 78 -18.20 -11.44 -7.34
N ASN A 79 -18.47 -10.82 -6.19
CA ASN A 79 -19.75 -10.23 -5.85
C ASN A 79 -19.58 -9.10 -4.80
N GLU A 80 -20.68 -8.40 -4.49
CA GLU A 80 -20.68 -7.30 -3.50
C GLU A 80 -20.39 -7.76 -2.06
N SER A 81 -20.67 -9.03 -1.74
CA SER A 81 -20.34 -9.60 -0.43
C SER A 81 -18.83 -9.68 -0.23
N ASP A 82 -18.06 -9.94 -1.29
CA ASP A 82 -16.59 -9.92 -1.24
C ASP A 82 -16.07 -8.53 -0.91
N ILE A 83 -16.66 -7.48 -1.49
CA ILE A 83 -16.30 -6.09 -1.18
C ILE A 83 -16.60 -5.78 0.29
N THR A 84 -17.77 -6.20 0.77
CA THR A 84 -18.16 -6.02 2.17
C THR A 84 -17.23 -6.75 3.12
N ASN A 85 -16.87 -8.00 2.81
CA ASN A 85 -15.94 -8.79 3.60
C ASN A 85 -14.52 -8.19 3.56
N PHE A 86 -14.06 -7.71 2.40
CA PHE A 86 -12.77 -7.01 2.29
C PHE A 86 -12.67 -5.87 3.29
N TRP A 87 -13.66 -4.97 3.34
CA TRP A 87 -13.63 -3.83 4.26
C TRP A 87 -13.76 -4.24 5.72
N LYS A 88 -14.56 -5.26 6.02
CA LYS A 88 -14.66 -5.82 7.38
C LYS A 88 -13.30 -6.33 7.88
N GLN A 89 -12.60 -7.12 7.07
CA GLN A 89 -11.29 -7.67 7.46
C GLN A 89 -10.20 -6.58 7.45
N PHE A 90 -10.27 -5.64 6.50
CA PHE A 90 -9.39 -4.47 6.47
C PHE A 90 -9.45 -3.68 7.78
N ASP A 91 -10.66 -3.41 8.28
CA ASP A 91 -10.83 -2.66 9.53
C ASP A 91 -10.30 -3.40 10.75
N ILE A 92 -10.41 -4.73 10.77
CA ILE A 92 -9.81 -5.57 11.82
C ILE A 92 -8.29 -5.45 11.79
N ILE A 93 -7.67 -5.55 10.60
CA ILE A 93 -6.22 -5.42 10.43
C ILE A 93 -5.74 -4.02 10.82
N LEU A 94 -6.44 -2.97 10.35
CA LEU A 94 -6.09 -1.59 10.65
C LEU A 94 -6.13 -1.31 12.15
N LYS A 95 -7.18 -1.77 12.84
CA LYS A 95 -7.29 -1.65 14.30
C LYS A 95 -6.17 -2.39 15.02
N GLU A 96 -5.81 -3.58 14.57
CA GLU A 96 -4.69 -4.33 15.15
C GLU A 96 -3.37 -3.60 14.97
N PHE A 97 -3.09 -3.07 13.77
CA PHE A 97 -1.89 -2.29 13.49
C PHE A 97 -1.86 -0.96 14.24
N GLN A 98 -3.00 -0.32 14.49
CA GLN A 98 -3.11 0.83 15.37
C GLN A 98 -2.80 0.45 16.83
N ARG A 99 -3.35 -0.67 17.30
CA ARG A 99 -3.19 -1.16 18.68
C ARG A 99 -1.72 -1.46 19.02
N ILE A 100 -0.97 -2.05 18.09
CA ILE A 100 0.46 -2.38 18.28
C ILE A 100 1.40 -1.25 17.84
N ASP A 101 0.85 -0.10 17.43
CA ASP A 101 1.59 1.04 16.91
C ASP A 101 2.51 0.72 15.70
N MET A 102 2.03 -0.13 14.78
CA MET A 102 2.78 -0.55 13.60
C MET A 102 3.18 0.67 12.74
N PRO A 103 4.49 0.92 12.52
CA PRO A 103 4.95 2.07 11.77
C PRO A 103 4.36 2.13 10.36
N TYR A 104 3.82 3.29 10.00
CA TYR A 104 3.14 3.60 8.73
C TYR A 104 1.87 2.80 8.42
N TYR A 105 1.83 1.49 8.67
CA TYR A 105 0.69 0.60 8.34
C TYR A 105 -0.51 0.76 9.28
N LYS A 106 -0.37 1.49 10.39
CA LYS A 106 -1.51 1.99 11.19
C LYS A 106 -2.36 3.06 10.47
N ASN A 107 -1.97 3.47 9.26
CA ASN A 107 -2.69 4.43 8.42
C ASN A 107 -3.30 3.73 7.19
N ILE A 108 -4.55 4.09 6.87
CA ILE A 108 -5.34 3.53 5.77
C ILE A 108 -4.59 3.52 4.43
N THR A 109 -3.99 4.64 4.03
CA THR A 109 -3.35 4.76 2.71
C THR A 109 -2.15 3.81 2.57
N THR A 110 -1.30 3.71 3.59
CA THR A 110 -0.13 2.82 3.54
C THR A 110 -0.56 1.36 3.61
N LEU A 111 -1.58 1.04 4.41
CA LEU A 111 -2.09 -0.33 4.52
C LEU A 111 -2.73 -0.78 3.20
N LEU A 112 -3.56 0.06 2.56
CA LEU A 112 -4.12 -0.24 1.24
C LEU A 112 -3.03 -0.35 0.17
N HIS A 113 -1.98 0.48 0.25
CA HIS A 113 -0.84 0.36 -0.67
C HIS A 113 -0.10 -0.97 -0.50
N LEU A 114 0.10 -1.42 0.74
CA LEU A 114 0.68 -2.74 1.01
C LEU A 114 -0.22 -3.83 0.43
N LEU A 115 -1.52 -3.80 0.69
CA LEU A 115 -2.47 -4.80 0.19
C LEU A 115 -2.50 -4.84 -1.35
N LEU A 116 -2.52 -3.69 -2.02
CA LEU A 116 -2.41 -3.59 -3.48
C LEU A 116 -1.13 -4.28 -3.99
N HIS A 117 0.03 -4.01 -3.39
CA HIS A 117 1.29 -4.65 -3.76
C HIS A 117 1.30 -6.16 -3.53
N LEU A 118 0.48 -6.65 -2.60
CA LEU A 118 0.28 -8.07 -2.33
C LEU A 118 -0.78 -8.72 -3.21
N GLY A 119 -1.34 -7.97 -4.17
CA GLY A 119 -2.32 -8.46 -5.14
C GLY A 119 -3.75 -8.48 -4.64
N PHE A 120 -4.07 -7.81 -3.52
CA PHE A 120 -5.45 -7.67 -3.07
C PHE A 120 -6.25 -6.72 -3.97
N PRO A 121 -7.57 -6.89 -4.06
CA PRO A 121 -8.39 -6.18 -5.04
C PRO A 121 -8.77 -4.80 -4.49
N CYS A 122 -7.80 -3.92 -4.35
CA CYS A 122 -8.00 -2.52 -3.94
C CYS A 122 -7.13 -1.58 -4.76
N VAL A 123 -7.23 -0.29 -4.47
CA VAL A 123 -6.34 0.75 -5.01
C VAL A 123 -5.79 1.58 -3.86
N LYS A 124 -4.69 2.28 -4.08
CA LYS A 124 -4.14 3.19 -3.08
C LYS A 124 -4.89 4.54 -3.13
N PRO A 125 -5.51 5.03 -2.04
CA PRO A 125 -6.18 6.33 -2.04
C PRO A 125 -5.17 7.48 -1.93
N ASP A 126 -4.35 7.65 -2.96
CA ASP A 126 -3.35 8.71 -3.07
C ASP A 126 -3.94 10.02 -3.65
N LEU A 127 -3.07 11.00 -3.92
CA LEU A 127 -3.49 12.29 -4.45
C LEU A 127 -4.35 12.16 -5.71
N ILE A 128 -3.99 11.26 -6.63
CA ILE A 128 -4.66 11.15 -7.93
C ILE A 128 -5.99 10.44 -7.78
N VAL A 129 -6.01 9.31 -7.06
CA VAL A 129 -7.27 8.59 -6.77
C VAL A 129 -8.26 9.52 -6.09
N MET A 130 -7.85 10.24 -5.04
CA MET A 130 -8.75 11.15 -4.33
C MET A 130 -9.20 12.34 -5.20
N LYS A 131 -8.34 12.87 -6.08
CA LYS A 131 -8.71 13.93 -7.03
C LYS A 131 -9.76 13.43 -8.03
N VAL A 132 -9.55 12.27 -8.64
CA VAL A 132 -10.49 11.68 -9.61
C VAL A 132 -11.83 11.39 -8.93
N SER A 133 -11.82 10.80 -7.73
CA SER A 133 -13.05 10.58 -6.96
C SER A 133 -13.80 11.88 -6.66
N ALA A 134 -13.09 12.97 -6.36
CA ALA A 134 -13.72 14.28 -6.16
C ALA A 134 -14.28 14.88 -7.46
N MET A 135 -13.55 14.74 -8.58
CA MET A 135 -14.03 15.18 -9.91
C MET A 135 -15.28 14.44 -10.35
N MET A 136 -15.41 13.17 -9.95
CA MET A 136 -16.56 12.32 -10.26
C MET A 136 -17.72 12.51 -9.28
N GLY A 137 -17.60 13.41 -8.30
CA GLY A 137 -18.66 13.67 -7.31
C GLY A 137 -18.84 12.55 -6.29
N ILE A 138 -17.92 11.58 -6.21
CA ILE A 138 -17.97 10.47 -5.24
C ILE A 138 -17.69 10.99 -3.81
N ILE A 139 -16.79 11.98 -3.71
CA ILE A 139 -16.42 12.65 -2.46
C ILE A 139 -16.33 14.16 -2.68
N ASN A 140 -16.33 14.92 -1.58
CA ASN A 140 -16.19 16.37 -1.65
C ASN A 140 -14.81 16.79 -2.16
N ARG A 141 -14.74 17.83 -2.99
CA ARG A 141 -13.48 18.44 -3.38
C ARG A 141 -12.80 19.10 -2.17
N ARG A 142 -11.51 18.84 -1.99
CA ARG A 142 -10.69 19.48 -0.95
C ARG A 142 -9.54 20.24 -1.58
N ALA A 143 -9.09 21.30 -0.92
CA ALA A 143 -7.92 22.06 -1.34
C ALA A 143 -6.61 21.27 -1.16
N ASN A 144 -6.56 20.34 -0.20
CA ASN A 144 -5.38 19.56 0.13
C ASN A 144 -5.74 18.08 0.33
N HIS A 145 -5.05 17.18 -0.36
CA HIS A 145 -5.29 15.74 -0.26
C HIS A 145 -5.08 15.12 1.12
N ASN A 146 -4.33 15.79 1.99
CA ASN A 146 -4.12 15.34 3.37
C ASN A 146 -5.33 15.61 4.26
N THR A 147 -6.31 16.41 3.82
CA THR A 147 -7.50 16.71 4.63
C THR A 147 -8.64 15.73 4.42
N TYR A 148 -8.51 14.81 3.45
CA TYR A 148 -9.45 13.71 3.30
C TYR A 148 -9.38 12.77 4.50
N ASN A 149 -10.54 12.58 5.14
CA ASN A 149 -10.67 11.70 6.30
C ASN A 149 -10.68 10.22 5.87
N ILE A 150 -10.71 9.32 6.86
CA ILE A 150 -10.67 7.87 6.61
C ILE A 150 -11.88 7.40 5.81
N GLU A 151 -13.08 7.89 6.13
CA GLU A 151 -14.32 7.47 5.46
C GLU A 151 -14.35 7.91 3.99
N GLU A 152 -13.92 9.13 3.67
CA GLU A 152 -13.79 9.60 2.29
C GLU A 152 -12.82 8.72 1.49
N ARG A 153 -11.70 8.28 2.09
CA ARG A 153 -10.75 7.36 1.44
C ARG A 153 -11.35 5.97 1.22
N LYS A 154 -12.12 5.46 2.20
CA LYS A 154 -12.81 4.18 2.07
C LYS A 154 -13.85 4.23 0.96
N ILE A 155 -14.68 5.29 0.92
CA ILE A 155 -15.71 5.47 -0.11
C ILE A 155 -15.07 5.49 -1.50
N ALA A 156 -14.00 6.29 -1.71
CA ALA A 156 -13.30 6.35 -2.98
C ALA A 156 -12.83 4.96 -3.47
N VAL A 157 -12.19 4.20 -2.59
CA VAL A 157 -11.66 2.87 -2.93
C VAL A 157 -12.79 1.86 -3.13
N LYS A 158 -13.85 1.91 -2.29
CA LYS A 158 -15.01 1.04 -2.39
C LYS A 158 -15.75 1.24 -3.72
N THR A 159 -15.99 2.49 -4.11
CA THR A 159 -16.62 2.80 -5.41
C THR A 159 -15.79 2.30 -6.59
N ILE A 160 -14.46 2.36 -6.50
CA ILE A 160 -13.58 1.80 -7.53
C ILE A 160 -13.68 0.26 -7.55
N GLN A 161 -13.76 -0.40 -6.39
CA GLN A 161 -13.98 -1.85 -6.31
C GLN A 161 -15.31 -2.25 -6.94
N GLU A 162 -16.40 -1.52 -6.65
CA GLU A 162 -17.73 -1.75 -7.22
C GLU A 162 -17.73 -1.57 -8.75
N TYR A 163 -17.10 -0.50 -9.23
CA TYR A 163 -16.92 -0.28 -10.68
C TYR A 163 -16.14 -1.44 -11.31
N CYS A 164 -15.01 -1.82 -10.72
CA CYS A 164 -14.15 -2.90 -11.19
C CYS A 164 -14.91 -4.23 -11.25
N LEU A 165 -15.68 -4.56 -10.22
CA LEU A 165 -16.55 -5.73 -10.19
C LEU A 165 -17.57 -5.69 -11.34
N SER A 166 -18.29 -4.58 -11.52
CA SER A 166 -19.30 -4.43 -12.58
C SER A 166 -18.75 -4.54 -14.01
N ARG A 167 -17.45 -4.25 -14.19
CA ARG A 167 -16.77 -4.28 -15.49
C ARG A 167 -15.86 -5.49 -15.68
N ASN A 168 -15.80 -6.39 -14.69
CA ASN A 168 -14.86 -7.52 -14.67
C ASN A 168 -13.39 -7.08 -14.89
N ILE A 169 -13.00 -5.99 -14.21
CA ILE A 169 -11.65 -5.43 -14.24
C ILE A 169 -11.02 -5.62 -12.86
N LYS A 170 -9.72 -5.96 -12.79
CA LYS A 170 -9.01 -6.02 -11.51
C LYS A 170 -8.71 -4.59 -11.00
N PRO A 171 -8.97 -4.27 -9.71
CA PRO A 171 -8.63 -2.96 -9.15
C PRO A 171 -7.17 -2.53 -9.36
N ALA A 172 -6.22 -3.46 -9.31
CA ALA A 172 -4.81 -3.18 -9.61
C ALA A 172 -4.58 -2.64 -11.04
N VAL A 173 -5.38 -3.07 -12.02
CA VAL A 173 -5.34 -2.53 -13.39
C VAL A 173 -5.90 -1.11 -13.43
N MET A 174 -6.97 -0.84 -12.68
CA MET A 174 -7.52 0.51 -12.55
C MET A 174 -6.52 1.47 -11.88
N ASP A 175 -5.81 1.02 -10.85
CA ASP A 175 -4.73 1.78 -10.20
C ASP A 175 -3.68 2.24 -11.23
N LEU A 176 -3.25 1.34 -12.13
CA LEU A 176 -2.31 1.69 -13.21
C LEU A 176 -2.84 2.76 -14.16
N TYR A 177 -4.11 2.69 -14.58
CA TYR A 177 -4.71 3.75 -15.41
C TYR A 177 -4.79 5.09 -14.66
N LEU A 178 -5.11 5.07 -13.36
CA LEU A 178 -5.12 6.28 -12.53
C LEU A 178 -3.70 6.86 -12.36
N LEU A 179 -2.67 6.03 -12.24
CA LEU A 179 -1.26 6.48 -12.23
C LEU A 179 -0.88 7.16 -13.54
N ILE A 180 -1.29 6.60 -14.68
CA ILE A 180 -1.05 7.19 -16.00
C ILE A 180 -1.74 8.54 -16.13
N TYR A 181 -3.01 8.62 -15.74
CA TYR A 181 -3.75 9.89 -15.68
C TYR A 181 -3.06 10.92 -14.76
N GLY A 182 -2.41 10.43 -13.69
CA GLY A 182 -1.57 11.23 -12.79
C GLY A 182 -0.21 11.65 -13.34
N GLY A 183 0.10 11.33 -14.61
CA GLY A 183 1.36 11.66 -15.28
C GLY A 183 2.48 10.63 -15.11
N GLN A 184 2.24 9.49 -14.46
CA GLN A 184 3.24 8.42 -14.32
C GLN A 184 3.26 7.53 -15.56
N LYS A 185 3.85 8.06 -16.66
CA LYS A 185 3.89 7.40 -17.98
C LYS A 185 4.61 6.04 -17.96
N ASP A 186 5.47 5.76 -16.97
CA ASP A 186 6.11 4.44 -16.83
C ASP A 186 5.11 3.29 -16.63
N ALA A 187 3.90 3.57 -16.13
CA ALA A 187 2.86 2.55 -15.96
C ALA A 187 2.23 2.10 -17.31
N LEU A 188 2.47 2.82 -18.41
CA LEU A 188 1.93 2.50 -19.74
C LEU A 188 2.26 1.08 -20.20
N LYS A 189 3.47 0.60 -19.88
CA LYS A 189 3.94 -0.76 -20.26
C LYS A 189 3.14 -1.91 -19.63
N TYR A 190 2.28 -1.61 -18.65
CA TYR A 190 1.50 -2.61 -17.91
C TYR A 190 0.00 -2.60 -18.25
N VAL A 191 -0.45 -1.71 -19.14
CA VAL A 191 -1.88 -1.57 -19.48
C VAL A 191 -2.12 -1.51 -20.99
N ASN A 192 -3.36 -1.79 -21.41
CA ASN A 192 -3.76 -1.67 -22.79
C ASN A 192 -3.98 -0.19 -23.16
N HIS A 193 -3.39 0.25 -24.27
CA HIS A 193 -3.44 1.64 -24.70
C HIS A 193 -4.83 2.06 -25.24
N ASN A 194 -5.71 1.10 -25.56
CA ASN A 194 -7.05 1.37 -26.06
C ASN A 194 -7.96 2.12 -25.07
N PHE A 195 -7.60 2.15 -23.78
CA PHE A 195 -8.35 2.83 -22.73
C PHE A 195 -7.77 4.20 -22.34
N ILE A 196 -6.73 4.67 -23.04
CA ILE A 196 -6.08 5.95 -22.78
C ILE A 196 -6.43 6.90 -23.93
N PRO A 197 -7.14 8.01 -23.68
CA PRO A 197 -7.35 9.02 -24.72
C PRO A 197 -5.99 9.51 -25.24
N LEU A 198 -5.75 9.38 -26.54
CA LEU A 198 -4.49 9.76 -27.18
C LEU A 198 -4.13 11.25 -26.98
N SER A 199 -5.11 12.09 -26.64
CA SER A 199 -4.92 13.51 -26.34
C SER A 199 -4.11 13.79 -25.06
N ASP A 200 -3.95 12.80 -24.18
CA ASP A 200 -3.26 12.95 -22.89
C ASP A 200 -1.80 12.42 -22.93
N LEU A 201 -1.34 11.94 -24.09
CA LEU A 201 0.00 11.35 -24.27
C LEU A 201 1.03 12.31 -24.87
N GLU A 202 0.59 13.43 -25.46
CA GLU A 202 1.44 14.52 -25.97
C GLU A 202 1.90 15.48 -24.86
#